data_AF-A0A6G0ZQ73-F1
#
_entry.id   AF-A0A6G0ZQ73-F1
#
_cell.length_a   1.000
_cell.length_b   1.000
_cell.length_c   1.000
_cell.angle_alpha   90.00
_cell.angle_beta   90.00
_cell.angle_gamma   90.00
#
_symmetry.space_group_name_H-M   'P 1'
#
loop_
_entity.id
_entity.type
_entity.pdbx_description
1 polymer ?
#
loop_
_entity_poly.entity_id
_entity_poly.type
_entity_poly.pdbx_seq_one_letter_code
_entity_poly.pdbx_strand_id
1 'polypeptide(L)'
;MLYSIEFEKPKINNLNEVTQNFTNAILEIANITIGQTIFSGKNPPVPWWNSHCNESIKSKKTAFNKFKRTKSQDDFIEFKKRRAQTRRTIKDSKTTSWRAYTSSINSKANPKQIWNKIKAFKCINKYDNIQILKNENDTIYSEPSEIANELGSFFSKASSTESYPLYFQRHKCAQEIVPINPCQNHDNTHINSPLTIQEMETSLSSKKSNACGIDNIPTIFLLNLPKNGKLYLLKIFN
;
A
#
# COMPACT_ATOMS: atom_id res chain seq x y z
N MET A 1 8.90 -26.44 19.51
CA MET A 1 7.55 -26.67 20.05
C MET A 1 6.55 -26.05 19.11
N LEU A 2 5.89 -26.86 18.29
CA LEU A 2 4.82 -26.42 17.40
C LEU A 2 3.55 -26.29 18.24
N TYR A 3 3.09 -25.06 18.47
CA TYR A 3 1.77 -24.82 19.04
C TYR A 3 0.71 -25.20 17.99
N SER A 4 0.14 -26.39 18.13
CA SER A 4 -1.08 -26.76 17.41
C SER A 4 -2.25 -26.05 18.07
N ILE A 5 -2.75 -24.99 17.41
CA ILE A 5 -4.01 -24.36 17.79
C ILE A 5 -5.13 -25.27 17.27
N GLU A 6 -5.70 -26.07 18.16
CA GLU A 6 -6.99 -26.72 17.92
C GLU A 6 -8.07 -25.63 17.97
N PHE A 7 -8.62 -25.27 16.81
CA PHE A 7 -9.81 -24.46 16.73
C PHE A 7 -11.00 -25.33 17.19
N GLU A 8 -11.43 -25.17 18.44
CA GLU A 8 -12.67 -25.75 18.93
C GLU A 8 -13.85 -25.38 18.02
N LYS A 9 -14.79 -26.32 17.86
CA LYS A 9 -15.97 -26.16 17.00
C LYS A 9 -16.78 -24.95 17.48
N PRO A 10 -16.91 -23.86 16.70
CA PRO A 10 -17.72 -22.74 17.13
C PRO A 10 -19.20 -23.13 17.05
N LYS A 11 -19.93 -22.99 18.16
CA LYS A 11 -21.39 -22.78 18.09
C LYS A 11 -21.57 -21.37 17.56
N ILE A 12 -21.93 -21.24 16.29
CA ILE A 12 -22.13 -19.94 15.61
C ILE A 12 -23.43 -19.32 16.14
N ASN A 13 -23.41 -18.80 17.36
CA ASN A 13 -24.52 -18.07 17.94
C ASN A 13 -24.48 -16.58 17.51
N ASN A 14 -23.32 -16.09 17.09
CA ASN A 14 -23.10 -14.72 16.64
C ASN A 14 -21.98 -14.64 15.58
N LEU A 15 -22.37 -14.48 14.30
CA LEU A 15 -21.44 -14.43 13.17
C LEU A 15 -20.43 -13.28 13.26
N ASN A 16 -20.87 -12.12 13.79
CA ASN A 16 -20.00 -10.95 13.91
C ASN A 16 -18.88 -11.20 14.93
N GLU A 17 -19.22 -11.80 16.07
CA GLU A 17 -18.23 -12.14 17.11
C GLU A 17 -17.23 -13.19 16.61
N VAL A 18 -17.71 -14.23 15.92
CA VAL A 18 -16.85 -15.26 15.32
C VAL A 18 -15.86 -14.66 14.30
N THR A 19 -16.35 -13.75 13.47
CA THR A 19 -15.54 -13.07 12.45
C THR A 19 -14.51 -12.14 13.08
N GLN A 20 -14.90 -11.39 14.12
CA GLN A 20 -13.99 -10.53 14.88
C GLN A 20 -12.90 -11.34 15.59
N ASN A 21 -13.26 -12.43 16.25
CA ASN A 21 -12.29 -13.31 16.93
C ASN A 21 -11.29 -13.91 15.94
N PHE A 22 -11.74 -14.36 14.77
CA PHE A 22 -10.87 -14.85 13.72
C PHE A 22 -9.91 -13.77 13.20
N THR A 23 -10.43 -12.55 12.98
CA THR A 23 -9.66 -11.40 12.50
C THR A 23 -8.59 -10.99 13.52
N ASN A 24 -8.97 -10.87 14.79
CA ASN A 24 -8.07 -10.53 15.89
C ASN A 24 -6.97 -11.58 16.06
N ALA A 25 -7.30 -12.87 15.98
CA ALA A 25 -6.30 -13.94 16.07
C ALA A 25 -5.24 -13.83 14.96
N ILE A 26 -5.64 -13.55 13.72
CA ILE A 26 -4.70 -13.35 12.60
C ILE A 26 -3.79 -12.15 12.87
N LEU A 27 -4.37 -11.02 13.28
CA LEU A 27 -3.64 -9.77 13.51
C LEU A 27 -2.69 -9.86 14.70
N GLU A 28 -3.09 -10.49 15.80
CA GLU A 28 -2.25 -10.72 16.98
C GLU A 28 -1.04 -11.57 16.63
N ILE A 29 -1.24 -12.70 15.94
CA ILE A 29 -0.15 -13.58 15.52
C ILE A 29 0.79 -12.86 14.54
N ALA A 30 0.24 -12.11 13.59
CA ALA A 30 1.04 -11.32 12.65
C ALA A 30 1.87 -10.25 13.36
N ASN A 31 1.30 -9.56 14.35
CA ASN A 31 2.00 -8.57 15.14
C ASN A 31 3.14 -9.18 15.98
N ILE A 32 2.94 -10.38 16.53
CA ILE A 32 3.98 -11.09 17.30
C ILE A 32 5.10 -11.60 16.40
N THR A 33 4.77 -12.11 15.21
CA THR A 33 5.74 -12.82 14.34
C THR A 33 6.46 -11.92 13.34
N ILE A 34 5.76 -10.98 12.73
CA ILE A 34 6.28 -10.09 11.67
C ILE A 34 6.48 -8.67 12.21
N GLY A 35 5.56 -8.22 13.08
CA GLY A 35 5.51 -6.85 13.57
C GLY A 35 4.93 -5.87 12.56
N GLN A 36 4.62 -4.66 13.03
CA GLN A 36 4.09 -3.59 12.19
C GLN A 36 5.20 -2.64 11.77
N THR A 37 5.31 -2.38 10.46
CA THR A 37 6.18 -1.33 9.96
C THR A 37 5.45 0.01 9.98
N ILE A 38 5.92 0.93 10.82
CA ILE A 38 5.47 2.32 10.76
C ILE A 38 6.19 2.98 9.58
N PHE A 39 5.45 3.37 8.55
CA PHE A 39 6.00 4.17 7.47
C PHE A 39 6.30 5.59 7.99
N SER A 40 7.59 5.93 8.15
CA SER A 40 8.03 7.23 8.69
C SER A 40 7.93 8.40 7.69
N GLY A 41 7.15 8.25 6.63
CA GLY A 41 6.83 9.32 5.67
C GLY A 41 7.95 9.68 4.69
N LYS A 42 9.20 9.28 4.93
CA LYS A 42 10.36 9.72 4.13
C LYS A 42 11.29 8.57 3.82
N ASN A 43 10.97 7.80 2.79
CA ASN A 43 12.00 7.02 2.12
C ASN A 43 13.01 7.99 1.51
N PRO A 44 14.32 7.76 1.69
CA PRO A 44 15.29 8.58 1.00
C PRO A 44 15.01 8.49 -0.51
N PRO A 45 15.01 9.63 -1.23
CA PRO A 45 14.47 9.72 -2.59
C PRO A 45 15.27 8.92 -3.62
N VAL A 46 16.42 8.37 -3.21
CA VAL A 46 17.43 7.81 -4.09
C VAL A 46 18.05 6.54 -3.47
N PRO A 47 18.27 5.47 -4.27
CA PRO A 47 18.81 4.20 -3.78
C PRO A 47 20.22 4.24 -3.19
N TRP A 48 20.99 5.30 -3.47
CA TRP A 48 22.37 5.46 -3.00
C TRP A 48 22.48 6.21 -1.67
N TRP A 49 21.37 6.63 -1.09
CA TRP A 49 21.36 7.33 0.19
C TRP A 49 21.57 6.36 1.35
N ASN A 50 22.42 6.73 2.30
CA ASN A 50 22.72 5.95 3.50
C ASN A 50 23.04 6.86 4.70
N SER A 51 23.18 6.29 5.90
CA SER A 51 23.51 7.02 7.13
C SER A 51 24.80 7.82 7.00
N HIS A 52 25.83 7.25 6.36
CA HIS A 52 27.13 7.89 6.18
C HIS A 52 27.05 9.15 5.30
N CYS A 53 26.24 9.13 4.23
CA CYS A 53 25.92 10.31 3.44
C CYS A 53 25.25 11.39 4.28
N ASN A 54 24.28 11.00 5.12
CA ASN A 54 23.54 11.92 5.98
C ASN A 54 24.47 12.59 7.01
N GLU A 55 25.29 11.81 7.70
CA GLU A 55 26.29 12.30 8.66
C GLU A 55 27.28 13.27 8.01
N SER A 56 27.84 12.90 6.85
CA SER A 56 28.79 13.76 6.14
C SER A 56 28.17 15.11 5.73
N ILE A 57 26.91 15.10 5.26
CA ILE A 57 26.17 16.32 4.94
C ILE A 57 25.91 17.16 6.20
N LYS A 58 25.53 16.54 7.33
CA LYS A 58 25.35 17.22 8.62
C LYS A 58 26.67 17.87 9.06
N SER A 59 27.79 17.15 9.07
CA SER A 59 29.09 17.69 9.45
C SER A 59 29.51 18.87 8.57
N LYS A 60 29.32 18.77 7.25
CA LYS A 60 29.56 19.89 6.32
C LYS A 60 28.69 21.10 6.66
N LYS A 61 27.40 20.90 6.97
CA LYS A 61 26.47 21.98 7.34
C LYS A 61 26.89 22.64 8.66
N THR A 62 27.28 21.85 9.66
CA THR A 62 27.79 22.36 10.94
C THR A 62 29.06 23.19 10.75
N ALA A 63 30.03 22.69 9.98
CA ALA A 63 31.26 23.44 9.68
C ALA A 63 30.98 24.74 8.91
N PHE A 64 30.06 24.71 7.94
CA PHE A 64 29.63 25.91 7.21
C PHE A 64 28.97 26.95 8.12
N ASN A 65 28.06 26.51 9.01
CA ASN A 65 27.39 27.41 9.95
C ASN A 65 28.39 28.01 10.96
N LYS A 66 29.37 27.23 11.42
CA LYS A 66 30.45 27.70 12.28
C LYS A 66 31.25 28.80 11.58
N PHE A 67 31.73 28.54 10.37
CA PHE A 67 32.42 29.54 9.54
C PHE A 67 31.57 30.79 9.30
N LYS A 68 30.27 30.65 9.02
CA LYS A 68 29.36 31.79 8.81
C LYS A 68 29.29 32.71 10.04
N ARG A 69 29.38 32.13 11.25
CA ARG A 69 29.34 32.87 12.52
C ARG A 69 30.69 33.52 12.84
N THR A 70 31.79 32.80 12.70
CA THR A 70 33.12 33.25 13.15
C THR A 70 33.89 34.04 12.09
N LYS A 71 33.65 33.76 10.80
CA LYS A 71 34.41 34.26 9.65
C LYS A 71 35.93 34.00 9.73
N SER A 72 36.35 33.04 10.56
CA SER A 72 37.77 32.67 10.72
C SER A 72 38.30 31.87 9.54
N GLN A 73 39.58 32.06 9.23
CA GLN A 73 40.28 31.31 8.19
C GLN A 73 40.37 29.81 8.50
N ASP A 74 40.56 29.44 9.77
CA ASP A 74 40.64 28.02 10.18
C ASP A 74 39.29 27.32 9.97
N ASP A 75 38.20 27.99 10.32
CA ASP A 75 36.85 27.47 10.11
C ASP A 75 36.52 27.36 8.61
N PHE A 76 37.08 28.24 7.77
CA PHE A 76 36.97 28.14 6.31
C PHE A 76 37.72 26.92 5.75
N ILE A 77 38.92 26.64 6.27
CA ILE A 77 39.70 25.44 5.90
C ILE A 77 38.95 24.18 6.30
N GLU A 78 38.42 24.11 7.52
CA GLU A 78 37.65 22.97 8.00
C GLU A 78 36.37 22.76 7.19
N PHE A 79 35.64 23.84 6.86
CA PHE A 79 34.50 23.75 5.95
C PHE A 79 34.89 23.17 4.58
N LYS A 80 36.00 23.63 3.98
CA LYS A 80 36.50 23.11 2.69
C LYS A 80 36.84 21.62 2.79
N LYS A 81 37.50 21.20 3.88
CA LYS A 81 37.81 19.79 4.16
C LYS A 81 36.54 18.95 4.25
N ARG A 82 35.55 19.36 5.06
CA ARG A 82 34.26 18.67 5.17
C ARG A 82 33.51 18.62 3.85
N ARG A 83 33.53 19.70 3.07
CA ARG A 83 32.92 19.75 1.73
C ARG A 83 33.57 18.73 0.78
N ALA A 84 34.89 18.59 0.80
CA ALA A 84 35.61 17.59 0.00
C ALA A 84 35.25 16.16 0.43
N GLN A 85 35.25 15.89 1.74
CA GLN A 85 34.83 14.61 2.30
C GLN A 85 33.40 14.24 1.89
N THR A 86 32.44 15.16 2.03
CA THR A 86 31.05 14.93 1.60
C THR A 86 30.93 14.62 0.11
N ARG A 87 31.68 15.34 -0.75
CA ARG A 87 31.71 15.05 -2.18
C ARG A 87 32.21 13.63 -2.46
N ARG A 88 33.26 13.21 -1.75
CA ARG A 88 33.82 11.86 -1.90
C ARG A 88 32.82 10.79 -1.43
N THR A 89 32.29 10.92 -0.22
CA THR A 89 31.30 9.99 0.34
C THR A 89 30.08 9.80 -0.56
N ILE A 90 29.54 10.90 -1.11
CA ILE A 90 28.39 10.84 -2.03
C ILE A 90 28.77 10.15 -3.34
N LYS A 91 29.95 10.45 -3.91
CA LYS A 91 30.42 9.81 -5.15
C LYS A 91 30.61 8.31 -4.97
N ASP A 92 31.23 7.91 -3.86
CA ASP A 92 31.49 6.50 -3.55
C ASP A 92 30.17 5.75 -3.31
N SER A 93 29.22 6.35 -2.57
CA SER A 93 27.90 5.75 -2.34
C SER A 93 27.11 5.58 -3.64
N LYS A 94 27.06 6.62 -4.48
CA LYS A 94 26.43 6.54 -5.82
C LYS A 94 27.04 5.43 -6.67
N THR A 95 28.37 5.36 -6.72
CA THR A 95 29.09 4.38 -7.54
C THR A 95 28.85 2.96 -7.05
N THR A 96 28.93 2.74 -5.73
CA THR A 96 28.73 1.43 -5.11
C THR A 96 27.31 0.93 -5.32
N SER A 97 26.31 1.76 -5.03
CA SER A 97 24.90 1.39 -5.22
C SER A 97 24.55 1.18 -6.70
N TRP A 98 25.12 1.97 -7.63
CA TRP A 98 24.91 1.77 -9.05
C TRP A 98 25.50 0.44 -9.53
N ARG A 99 26.74 0.13 -9.15
CA ARG A 99 27.38 -1.16 -9.48
C ARG A 99 26.61 -2.35 -8.91
N ALA A 100 26.15 -2.26 -7.66
CA ALA A 100 25.33 -3.30 -7.05
C ALA A 100 24.02 -3.52 -7.82
N TYR A 101 23.38 -2.44 -8.28
CA TYR A 101 22.16 -2.54 -9.08
C TYR A 101 22.42 -3.11 -10.48
N THR A 102 23.41 -2.63 -11.22
CA THR A 102 23.70 -3.15 -12.57
C THR A 102 24.10 -4.63 -12.53
N SER A 103 24.74 -5.07 -11.46
CA SER A 103 25.14 -6.48 -11.27
C SER A 103 23.95 -7.41 -10.98
N SER A 104 22.80 -6.88 -10.54
CA SER A 104 21.59 -7.69 -10.25
C SER A 104 20.62 -7.80 -11.43
N ILE A 105 20.87 -7.09 -12.53
CA ILE A 105 20.04 -7.16 -13.75
C ILE A 105 20.31 -8.48 -14.46
N ASN A 106 19.24 -9.23 -14.77
CA ASN A 106 19.30 -10.49 -15.52
C ASN A 106 18.40 -10.44 -16.77
N SER A 107 18.47 -11.46 -17.62
CA SER A 107 17.69 -11.54 -18.88
C SER A 107 16.17 -11.60 -18.69
N LYS A 108 15.69 -11.92 -17.49
CA LYS A 108 14.26 -11.96 -17.14
C LYS A 108 13.77 -10.67 -16.47
N ALA A 109 14.64 -9.67 -16.31
CA ALA A 109 14.28 -8.42 -15.64
C ALA A 109 13.29 -7.61 -16.48
N ASN A 110 12.23 -7.11 -15.84
CA ASN A 110 11.19 -6.33 -16.51
C ASN A 110 11.73 -4.94 -16.92
N PRO A 111 11.68 -4.56 -18.21
CA PRO A 111 12.17 -3.25 -18.68
C PRO A 111 11.57 -2.05 -17.94
N LYS A 112 10.28 -2.11 -17.57
CA LYS A 112 9.60 -1.07 -16.79
C LYS A 112 10.23 -0.89 -15.41
N GLN A 113 10.55 -2.00 -14.74
CA GLN A 113 11.21 -1.96 -13.43
C GLN A 113 12.62 -1.38 -13.54
N ILE A 114 13.35 -1.73 -14.62
CA ILE A 114 14.68 -1.17 -14.88
C ILE A 114 14.61 0.35 -15.06
N TRP A 115 13.70 0.82 -15.90
CA TRP A 115 13.54 2.25 -16.16
C TRP A 115 13.14 3.03 -14.90
N ASN A 116 12.23 2.48 -14.10
CA ASN A 116 11.85 3.07 -12.82
C ASN A 116 13.03 3.18 -11.84
N LYS A 117 13.88 2.15 -11.76
CA LYS A 117 15.11 2.20 -10.95
C LYS A 117 16.08 3.26 -11.47
N ILE A 118 16.29 3.38 -12.78
CA ILE A 118 17.14 4.42 -13.38
C ILE A 118 16.62 5.82 -13.02
N LYS A 119 15.31 6.06 -13.13
CA LYS A 119 14.69 7.33 -12.70
C LYS A 119 14.91 7.60 -11.21
N ALA A 120 14.78 6.58 -10.36
CA ALA A 120 15.06 6.70 -8.93
C ALA A 120 16.53 7.09 -8.65
N PHE A 121 17.50 6.49 -9.35
CA PHE A 121 18.92 6.86 -9.23
C PHE A 121 19.21 8.30 -9.63
N LYS A 122 18.50 8.80 -10.66
CA LYS A 122 18.59 10.19 -11.13
C LYS A 122 17.75 11.18 -10.32
N CYS A 123 16.99 10.71 -9.31
CA CYS A 123 16.03 11.54 -8.57
C CYS A 123 14.98 12.20 -9.49
N ILE A 124 14.65 11.57 -10.63
CA ILE A 124 13.62 12.03 -11.59
C ILE A 124 12.24 11.46 -11.22
N ASN A 125 12.13 10.74 -10.09
CA ASN A 125 10.85 10.28 -9.58
C ASN A 125 10.02 11.50 -9.14
N LYS A 126 9.27 12.05 -10.09
CA LYS A 126 8.12 12.87 -9.83
C LYS A 126 7.02 11.93 -9.39
N TYR A 127 6.70 11.94 -8.11
CA TYR A 127 5.34 11.60 -7.72
C TYR A 127 4.53 12.83 -8.13
N ASP A 128 3.79 12.73 -9.23
CA ASP A 128 2.83 13.74 -9.64
C ASP A 128 1.63 13.64 -8.68
N ASN A 129 1.87 13.99 -7.43
CA ASN A 129 0.81 14.14 -6.46
C ASN A 129 0.10 15.44 -6.79
N ILE A 130 -1.22 15.39 -6.91
CA ILE A 130 -2.05 16.58 -6.98
C ILE A 130 -1.82 17.34 -5.68
N GLN A 131 -1.15 18.49 -5.76
CA GLN A 131 -0.85 19.33 -4.60
C GLN A 131 -1.98 20.31 -4.30
N ILE A 132 -2.74 20.65 -5.34
CA ILE A 132 -3.80 21.64 -5.27
C ILE A 132 -4.93 21.15 -6.17
N LEU A 133 -6.14 21.08 -5.62
CA LEU A 133 -7.37 20.83 -6.36
C LEU A 133 -8.27 22.06 -6.22
N LYS A 134 -8.90 22.48 -7.32
CA LYS A 134 -9.89 23.56 -7.33
C LYS A 134 -11.21 22.99 -7.82
N ASN A 135 -12.28 23.23 -7.07
CA ASN A 135 -13.62 22.76 -7.43
C ASN A 135 -14.40 23.81 -8.25
N GLU A 136 -15.57 23.43 -8.77
CA GLU A 136 -16.48 24.28 -9.56
C GLU A 136 -16.89 25.56 -8.82
N ASN A 137 -16.96 25.51 -7.48
CA ASN A 137 -17.28 26.65 -6.60
C ASN A 137 -16.06 27.51 -6.23
N ASP A 138 -14.97 27.44 -7.00
CA ASP A 138 -13.71 28.16 -6.74
C ASP A 138 -13.01 27.84 -5.40
N THR A 139 -13.46 26.81 -4.68
CA THR A 139 -12.82 26.36 -3.43
C THR A 139 -11.53 25.60 -3.72
N ILE A 140 -10.47 25.90 -2.96
CA ILE A 140 -9.13 25.34 -3.15
C ILE A 140 -8.81 24.38 -2.01
N TYR A 141 -8.40 23.17 -2.35
CA TYR A 141 -7.95 22.13 -1.43
C TYR A 141 -6.46 21.89 -1.58
N SER A 142 -5.73 21.87 -0.47
CA SER A 142 -4.29 21.61 -0.44
C SER A 142 -3.90 20.42 0.43
N GLU A 143 -4.77 19.99 1.35
CA GLU A 143 -4.52 18.81 2.19
C GLU A 143 -4.85 17.52 1.43
N PRO A 144 -3.99 16.49 1.44
CA PRO A 144 -4.21 15.25 0.68
C PRO A 144 -5.53 14.54 0.99
N SER A 145 -5.98 14.57 2.25
CA SER A 145 -7.26 13.98 2.66
C SER A 145 -8.45 14.73 2.08
N GLU A 146 -8.37 16.06 2.04
CA GLU A 146 -9.43 16.90 1.48
C GLU A 146 -9.52 16.75 -0.03
N ILE A 147 -8.37 16.74 -0.72
CA ILE A 147 -8.28 16.46 -2.15
C ILE A 147 -8.91 15.10 -2.48
N ALA A 148 -8.60 14.07 -1.67
CA ALA A 148 -9.17 12.73 -1.86
C ALA A 148 -10.69 12.70 -1.64
N ASN A 149 -11.20 13.36 -0.60
CA ASN A 149 -12.62 13.44 -0.30
C ASN A 149 -13.40 14.20 -1.38
N GLU A 150 -12.85 15.29 -1.89
CA GLU A 150 -13.46 16.07 -2.96
C GLU A 150 -13.53 15.25 -4.26
N LEU A 151 -12.44 14.58 -4.64
CA LEU A 151 -12.45 13.65 -5.78
C LEU A 151 -13.49 12.54 -5.58
N GLY A 152 -13.57 11.96 -4.39
CA GLY A 152 -14.56 10.93 -4.05
C GLY A 152 -15.99 11.45 -4.19
N SER A 153 -16.26 12.66 -3.71
CA SER A 153 -17.57 13.31 -3.81
C SER A 153 -17.95 13.61 -5.26
N PHE A 154 -17.00 14.12 -6.04
CA PHE A 154 -17.16 14.35 -7.48
C PHE A 154 -17.52 13.06 -8.23
N PHE A 155 -16.75 11.99 -8.04
CA PHE A 155 -17.01 10.71 -8.71
C PHE A 155 -18.31 10.06 -8.23
N SER A 156 -18.66 10.20 -6.94
CA SER A 156 -19.95 9.74 -6.40
C SER A 156 -21.11 10.47 -7.06
N LYS A 157 -21.01 11.78 -7.22
CA LYS A 157 -22.03 12.59 -7.91
C LYS A 157 -22.12 12.21 -9.40
N ALA A 158 -20.99 12.11 -10.09
CA ALA A 158 -20.93 11.72 -11.50
C ALA A 158 -21.48 10.29 -11.74
N SER A 159 -21.33 9.39 -10.77
CA SER A 159 -21.86 8.02 -10.82
C SER A 159 -23.26 7.88 -10.24
N SER A 160 -23.84 8.97 -9.72
CA SER A 160 -25.17 8.95 -9.12
C SER A 160 -26.25 8.71 -10.17
N THR A 161 -27.42 8.25 -9.72
CA THR A 161 -28.57 8.02 -10.61
C THR A 161 -29.01 9.32 -11.30
N GLU A 162 -28.79 10.47 -10.64
CA GLU A 162 -29.12 11.80 -11.15
C GLU A 162 -28.32 12.18 -12.42
N SER A 163 -27.14 11.59 -12.59
CA SER A 163 -26.28 11.84 -13.76
C SER A 163 -26.77 11.15 -15.04
N TYR A 164 -27.73 10.21 -14.94
CA TYR A 164 -28.30 9.56 -16.12
C TYR A 164 -29.44 10.37 -16.75
N PRO A 165 -29.72 10.20 -18.05
CA PRO A 165 -30.91 10.77 -18.68
C PRO A 165 -32.21 10.29 -18.02
N LEU A 166 -33.24 11.14 -17.99
CA LEU A 166 -34.53 10.87 -17.32
C LEU A 166 -35.19 9.54 -17.75
N TYR A 167 -35.06 9.14 -19.03
CA TYR A 167 -35.62 7.88 -19.50
C TYR A 167 -34.95 6.66 -18.83
N PHE A 168 -33.63 6.71 -18.62
CA PHE A 168 -32.88 5.63 -18.00
C PHE A 168 -33.12 5.59 -16.49
N GLN A 169 -33.25 6.76 -15.84
CA GLN A 169 -33.65 6.83 -14.43
C GLN A 169 -34.99 6.12 -14.20
N ARG A 170 -36.00 6.40 -15.04
CA ARG A 170 -37.31 5.73 -14.99
C ARG A 170 -37.20 4.23 -15.19
N HIS A 171 -36.40 3.80 -16.17
CA HIS A 171 -36.15 2.38 -16.42
C HIS A 171 -35.49 1.70 -15.21
N LYS A 172 -34.42 2.29 -14.66
CA LYS A 172 -33.71 1.80 -13.47
C LYS A 172 -34.65 1.66 -12.28
N CYS A 173 -35.41 2.70 -11.95
CA CYS A 173 -36.39 2.65 -10.86
C CYS A 173 -37.42 1.53 -11.08
N ALA A 174 -37.97 1.40 -12.30
CA ALA A 174 -38.94 0.35 -12.60
C ALA A 174 -38.36 -1.06 -12.45
N GLN A 175 -37.10 -1.27 -12.85
CA GLN A 175 -36.44 -2.58 -12.74
C GLN A 175 -35.98 -2.90 -11.32
N GLU A 176 -35.48 -1.92 -10.56
CA GLU A 176 -35.01 -2.12 -9.18
C GLU A 176 -36.14 -2.37 -8.18
N ILE A 177 -37.38 -1.97 -8.50
CA ILE A 177 -38.57 -2.31 -7.70
C ILE A 177 -38.87 -3.81 -7.77
N VAL A 178 -38.51 -4.48 -8.86
CA VAL A 178 -38.79 -5.90 -9.03
C VAL A 178 -37.71 -6.71 -8.28
N PRO A 179 -38.07 -7.42 -7.19
CA PRO A 179 -37.09 -8.26 -6.51
C PRO A 179 -36.63 -9.37 -7.45
N ILE A 180 -35.32 -9.51 -7.59
CA ILE A 180 -34.72 -10.60 -8.35
C ILE A 180 -34.97 -11.88 -7.56
N ASN A 181 -35.72 -12.82 -8.14
CA ASN A 181 -35.83 -14.19 -7.63
C ASN A 181 -34.82 -15.07 -8.38
N PRO A 182 -33.61 -15.31 -7.83
CA PRO A 182 -32.57 -16.08 -8.53
C PRO A 182 -32.99 -17.53 -8.84
N CYS A 183 -34.04 -18.04 -8.21
CA CYS A 183 -34.53 -19.42 -8.34
C CYS A 183 -35.64 -19.64 -9.37
N GLN A 184 -36.02 -18.63 -10.19
CA GLN A 184 -37.12 -18.77 -11.16
C GLN A 184 -36.79 -19.66 -12.37
N ASN A 185 -35.50 -19.94 -12.62
CA ASN A 185 -35.06 -20.87 -13.67
C ASN A 185 -34.51 -22.14 -13.03
N HIS A 186 -35.14 -23.29 -13.30
CA HIS A 186 -34.79 -24.60 -12.75
C HIS A 186 -33.38 -25.12 -13.11
N ASP A 187 -32.60 -24.38 -13.91
CA ASP A 187 -31.24 -24.75 -14.34
C ASP A 187 -30.12 -24.22 -13.43
N ASN A 188 -30.43 -23.38 -12.43
CA ASN A 188 -29.43 -22.76 -11.54
C ASN A 188 -29.30 -23.48 -10.18
N THR A 189 -29.22 -24.81 -10.18
CA THR A 189 -29.15 -25.65 -8.96
C THR A 189 -27.91 -25.39 -8.08
N HIS A 190 -26.91 -24.67 -8.61
CA HIS A 190 -25.66 -24.33 -7.91
C HIS A 190 -25.69 -22.95 -7.24
N ILE A 191 -26.65 -22.08 -7.55
CA ILE A 191 -26.74 -20.77 -6.90
C ILE A 191 -27.26 -20.98 -5.47
N ASN A 192 -26.53 -20.45 -4.49
CA ASN A 192 -26.75 -20.64 -3.04
C ASN A 192 -26.37 -22.04 -2.48
N SER A 193 -25.68 -22.90 -3.25
CA SER A 193 -25.07 -24.09 -2.65
C SER A 193 -23.89 -23.70 -1.74
N PRO A 194 -23.60 -24.44 -0.65
CA PRO A 194 -22.43 -24.19 0.18
C PRO A 194 -21.15 -24.16 -0.64
N LEU A 195 -20.32 -23.16 -0.41
CA LEU A 195 -19.01 -23.01 -1.03
C LEU A 195 -18.11 -24.20 -0.64
N THR A 196 -17.39 -24.71 -1.63
CA THR A 196 -16.38 -25.76 -1.44
C THR A 196 -15.01 -25.16 -1.12
N ILE A 197 -14.16 -25.96 -0.48
CA ILE A 197 -12.77 -25.55 -0.21
C ILE A 197 -11.99 -25.28 -1.50
N GLN A 198 -12.27 -26.03 -2.57
CA GLN A 198 -11.60 -25.88 -3.87
C GLN A 198 -11.95 -24.55 -4.54
N GLU A 199 -13.23 -24.16 -4.51
CA GLU A 199 -13.69 -22.86 -5.03
C GLU A 199 -13.04 -21.71 -4.26
N MET A 200 -12.96 -21.81 -2.93
CA MET A 200 -12.31 -20.80 -2.11
C MET A 200 -10.81 -20.70 -2.40
N GLU A 201 -10.09 -21.82 -2.48
CA GLU A 201 -8.65 -21.83 -2.77
C GLU A 201 -8.33 -21.31 -4.17
N THR A 202 -9.12 -21.71 -5.16
CA THR A 202 -8.98 -21.22 -6.54
C THR A 202 -9.20 -19.71 -6.59
N SER A 203 -10.26 -19.23 -5.93
CA SER A 203 -10.59 -17.81 -5.84
C SER A 203 -9.48 -17.00 -5.16
N LEU A 204 -8.94 -17.49 -4.03
CA LEU A 204 -7.84 -16.83 -3.32
C LEU A 204 -6.56 -16.78 -4.17
N SER A 205 -6.19 -17.87 -4.84
CA SER A 205 -4.97 -17.95 -5.66
C SER A 205 -4.92 -16.94 -6.81
N SER A 206 -6.09 -16.53 -7.31
CA SER A 206 -6.21 -15.56 -8.40
C SER A 206 -5.96 -14.11 -7.94
N LYS A 207 -6.04 -13.83 -6.63
CA LYS A 207 -5.94 -12.47 -6.08
C LYS A 207 -4.49 -12.04 -5.93
N LYS A 208 -4.19 -10.84 -6.44
CA LYS A 208 -2.86 -10.19 -6.37
C LYS A 208 -2.90 -8.85 -5.64
N SER A 209 -3.97 -8.57 -4.88
CA SER A 209 -4.12 -7.30 -4.18
C SER A 209 -3.09 -7.18 -3.06
N ASN A 210 -2.44 -6.03 -3.00
CA ASN A 210 -1.57 -5.63 -1.90
C ASN A 210 -2.27 -4.70 -0.90
N ALA A 211 -3.49 -4.26 -1.19
CA ALA A 211 -4.28 -3.42 -0.30
C ALA A 211 -5.05 -4.29 0.70
N CYS A 212 -5.10 -3.86 1.95
CA CYS A 212 -5.92 -4.47 2.99
C CYS A 212 -7.33 -3.87 2.97
N GLY A 213 -8.32 -4.64 3.41
CA GLY A 213 -9.68 -4.15 3.60
C GLY A 213 -9.84 -3.36 4.90
N ILE A 214 -11.09 -3.10 5.28
CA ILE A 214 -11.44 -2.47 6.56
C ILE A 214 -11.02 -3.32 7.78
N ASP A 215 -10.84 -4.62 7.55
CA ASP A 215 -10.32 -5.60 8.50
C ASP A 215 -8.80 -5.50 8.72
N ASN A 216 -8.10 -4.67 7.95
CA ASN A 216 -6.64 -4.56 7.94
C ASN A 216 -5.91 -5.89 7.69
N ILE A 217 -6.57 -6.90 7.10
CA ILE A 217 -5.94 -8.17 6.75
C ILE A 217 -5.42 -8.08 5.31
N PRO A 218 -4.10 -8.18 5.07
CA PRO A 218 -3.57 -8.29 3.73
C PRO A 218 -3.98 -9.63 3.10
N THR A 219 -4.33 -9.63 1.81
CA THR A 219 -4.72 -10.85 1.09
C THR A 219 -3.67 -11.95 1.16
N ILE A 220 -2.38 -11.60 1.30
CA ILE A 220 -1.28 -12.56 1.45
C ILE A 220 -1.39 -13.42 2.72
N PHE A 221 -2.03 -12.92 3.78
CA PHE A 221 -2.26 -13.70 4.99
C PHE A 221 -3.30 -14.79 4.73
N LEU A 222 -4.40 -14.45 4.04
CA LEU A 222 -5.44 -15.41 3.66
C LEU A 222 -4.91 -16.46 2.68
N LEU A 223 -4.05 -16.07 1.74
CA LEU A 223 -3.36 -16.97 0.81
C LEU A 223 -2.51 -18.03 1.53
N ASN A 224 -1.82 -17.63 2.60
CA ASN A 224 -0.88 -18.47 3.34
C ASN A 224 -1.47 -19.07 4.63
N LEU A 225 -2.80 -18.99 4.82
CA LEU A 225 -3.45 -19.64 5.96
C LEU A 225 -3.21 -21.16 5.94
N PRO A 226 -2.97 -21.78 7.11
CA PRO A 226 -2.93 -23.23 7.20
C PRO A 226 -4.29 -23.82 6.83
N LYS A 227 -4.30 -25.10 6.42
CA LYS A 227 -5.52 -25.80 5.99
C LYS A 227 -6.67 -25.68 7.00
N ASN A 228 -6.36 -25.77 8.30
CA ASN A 228 -7.35 -25.61 9.36
C ASN A 228 -7.95 -24.19 9.40
N GLY A 229 -7.13 -23.16 9.20
CA GLY A 229 -7.60 -21.77 9.13
C GLY A 229 -8.46 -21.52 7.90
N LYS A 230 -8.12 -22.12 6.75
CA LYS A 230 -8.96 -22.07 5.54
C LYS A 230 -10.29 -22.77 5.75
N LEU A 231 -10.31 -23.94 6.38
CA LEU A 231 -11.56 -24.64 6.70
C LEU A 231 -12.42 -23.86 7.69
N TYR A 232 -11.81 -23.16 8.64
CA TYR A 232 -12.52 -22.28 9.56
C TYR A 232 -13.14 -21.09 8.82
N LEU A 233 -12.37 -20.44 7.94
CA LEU A 233 -12.84 -19.36 7.10
C LEU A 233 -14.00 -19.79 6.18
N LEU A 234 -13.92 -20.99 5.58
CA LEU A 234 -14.99 -21.55 4.76
C LEU A 234 -16.30 -21.71 5.54
N LYS A 235 -16.22 -22.07 6.83
CA LYS A 235 -17.39 -22.17 7.72
C LYS A 235 -17.97 -20.82 8.13
N ILE A 236 -17.21 -19.73 8.04
CA ILE A 236 -17.73 -18.38 8.28
C ILE A 236 -18.54 -17.91 7.06
N PHE A 237 -18.12 -18.29 5.86
CA PHE A 237 -18.78 -17.89 4.61
C PHE A 237 -20.02 -18.70 4.25
N ASN A 238 -20.14 -19.93 4.75
CA ASN A 238 -21.29 -20.82 4.58
C ASN A 238 -22.24 -20.72 5.77
#